data_AF-A0A328NCD8-F1
#
_entry.id   AF-A0A328NCD8-F1
#
_cell.length_a   1.000
_cell.length_b   1.000
_cell.length_c   1.000
_cell.angle_alpha   90.00
_cell.angle_beta   90.00
_cell.angle_gamma   90.00
#
_symmetry.space_group_name_H-M   'P 1'
#
loop_
_entity.id
_entity.type
_entity.pdbx_description
1 polymer ?
#
loop_
_entity_poly.entity_id
_entity_poly.type
_entity_poly.pdbx_seq_one_letter_code
_entity_poly.pdbx_strand_id
1 'polypeptide(L)'
;MRHLWSFLAGLVVAPITWVLVTLGQDGSSRTVDRWVEIGTFNTANLIEPAVYLGVGGVLLGLLGTLRFSPLGPMVAGALLVTPYIGMFVAPFSVRDAIPHEWKVFGDPLPLRLPVENGTLFLLGLLLLMATFSQQRWRQWPSPATEPAAAPTPASDGGPRNDDFTLTDWPAPAPAERDTAPLTLGYPGDSTATEPLPRRVGGESPWSAPPRGQPRPEDTTEIR
;
A
#
# COMPACT_ATOMS: atom_id res chain seq x y z
N MET A 1 14.35 5.95 -21.06
CA MET A 1 13.14 5.43 -21.76
C MET A 1 12.06 4.90 -20.82
N ARG A 2 12.37 4.19 -19.72
CA ARG A 2 11.36 3.65 -18.76
C ARG A 2 10.36 4.68 -18.17
N HIS A 3 10.76 5.93 -17.99
CA HIS A 3 9.87 6.99 -17.49
C HIS A 3 8.88 7.52 -18.53
N LEU A 4 9.24 7.48 -19.82
CA LEU A 4 8.36 7.87 -20.93
C LEU A 4 7.15 6.94 -21.03
N TRP A 5 7.37 5.63 -20.85
CA TRP A 5 6.30 4.64 -20.83
C TRP A 5 5.32 4.85 -19.69
N SER A 6 5.83 5.18 -18.49
CA SER A 6 4.94 5.49 -17.35
C SER A 6 4.16 6.79 -17.57
N PHE A 7 4.78 7.81 -18.16
CA PHE A 7 4.10 9.06 -18.51
C PHE A 7 2.96 8.80 -19.49
N LEU A 8 3.26 8.08 -20.58
CA LEU A 8 2.29 7.74 -21.60
C LEU A 8 1.16 6.87 -21.03
N ALA A 9 1.49 5.92 -20.15
CA ALA A 9 0.48 5.14 -19.44
C ALA A 9 -0.44 6.02 -18.60
N GLY A 10 0.09 6.98 -17.83
CA GLY A 10 -0.74 7.92 -17.07
C GLY A 10 -1.62 8.80 -17.96
N LEU A 11 -1.05 9.32 -19.06
CA LEU A 11 -1.75 10.15 -20.05
C LEU A 11 -2.91 9.41 -20.72
N VAL A 12 -2.75 8.11 -21.00
CA VAL A 12 -3.79 7.28 -21.64
C VAL A 12 -4.80 6.73 -20.63
N VAL A 13 -4.34 6.32 -19.45
CA VAL A 13 -5.21 5.73 -18.42
C VAL A 13 -6.17 6.76 -17.85
N ALA A 14 -5.75 8.02 -17.67
CA ALA A 14 -6.64 9.06 -17.12
C ALA A 14 -7.95 9.26 -17.91
N PRO A 15 -7.94 9.51 -19.24
CA PRO A 15 -9.18 9.65 -20.01
C PRO A 15 -9.99 8.36 -20.07
N ILE A 16 -9.33 7.19 -20.15
CA ILE A 16 -10.03 5.90 -20.12
C ILE A 16 -10.78 5.72 -18.79
N THR A 17 -10.10 5.97 -17.68
CA THR A 17 -10.71 5.91 -16.35
C THR A 17 -11.87 6.89 -16.23
N TRP A 18 -11.73 8.11 -16.73
CA TRP A 18 -12.83 9.08 -16.72
C TRP A 18 -14.06 8.52 -17.44
N VAL A 19 -13.90 7.99 -18.65
CA VAL A 19 -15.01 7.37 -19.40
C VAL A 19 -15.62 6.20 -18.62
N LEU A 20 -14.79 5.29 -18.09
CA LEU A 20 -15.26 4.12 -17.34
C LEU A 20 -16.02 4.51 -16.06
N VAL A 21 -15.52 5.50 -15.32
CA VAL A 21 -16.21 6.04 -14.13
C VAL A 21 -17.53 6.68 -14.53
N THR A 22 -17.56 7.42 -15.63
CA THR A 22 -18.80 8.03 -16.15
C THR A 22 -19.85 6.97 -16.44
N LEU A 23 -19.49 5.94 -17.22
CA LEU A 23 -20.40 4.85 -17.59
C LEU A 23 -20.87 4.06 -16.36
N GLY A 24 -19.96 3.77 -15.43
CA GLY A 24 -20.28 3.06 -14.21
C GLY A 24 -21.23 3.84 -13.29
N GLN A 25 -21.00 5.14 -13.12
CA GLN A 25 -21.84 5.99 -12.28
C GLN A 25 -23.21 6.23 -12.90
N ASP A 26 -23.25 6.62 -14.16
CA ASP A 26 -24.50 6.89 -14.89
C ASP A 26 -25.35 5.62 -15.01
N GLY A 27 -24.75 4.48 -15.37
CA GLY A 27 -25.44 3.19 -15.41
C GLY A 27 -25.99 2.75 -14.04
N SER A 28 -25.25 3.00 -12.95
CA SER A 28 -25.71 2.73 -11.58
C SER A 28 -26.91 3.61 -11.22
N SER A 29 -26.81 4.92 -11.45
CA SER A 29 -27.87 5.88 -11.15
C SER A 29 -29.16 5.56 -11.91
N ARG A 30 -29.08 5.38 -13.24
CA ARG A 30 -30.26 5.01 -14.05
C ARG A 30 -30.91 3.70 -13.60
N THR A 31 -30.11 2.73 -13.18
CA THR A 31 -30.61 1.44 -12.69
C THR A 31 -31.37 1.61 -11.38
N VAL A 32 -30.82 2.37 -10.43
CA VAL A 32 -31.45 2.65 -9.15
C VAL A 32 -32.72 3.49 -9.34
N ASP A 33 -32.68 4.54 -10.16
CA ASP A 33 -33.84 5.38 -10.46
C ASP A 33 -34.98 4.56 -11.05
N ARG A 34 -34.68 3.65 -11.98
CA ARG A 34 -35.66 2.72 -12.55
C ARG A 34 -36.28 1.80 -11.51
N TRP A 35 -35.50 1.30 -10.54
CA TRP A 35 -36.05 0.46 -9.47
C TRP A 35 -37.02 1.21 -8.59
N VAL A 36 -36.71 2.48 -8.27
CA VAL A 36 -37.58 3.37 -7.52
C VAL A 36 -38.87 3.64 -8.31
N GLU A 37 -38.76 3.89 -9.62
CA GLU A 37 -39.89 4.18 -10.49
C GLU A 37 -40.85 2.99 -10.62
N ILE A 38 -40.32 1.77 -10.82
CA ILE A 38 -41.12 0.57 -11.08
C ILE A 38 -41.49 -0.16 -9.78
N GLY A 39 -40.85 0.19 -8.65
CA GLY A 39 -41.05 -0.47 -7.35
C GLY A 39 -40.51 -1.90 -7.28
N THR A 40 -39.58 -2.26 -8.16
CA THR A 40 -38.98 -3.61 -8.23
C THR A 40 -37.47 -3.51 -8.40
N PHE A 41 -36.72 -4.47 -7.85
CA PHE A 41 -35.26 -4.50 -7.96
C PHE A 41 -34.79 -5.73 -8.73
N ASN A 42 -33.76 -5.55 -9.55
CA ASN A 42 -33.03 -6.65 -10.19
C ASN A 42 -31.53 -6.32 -10.20
N THR A 43 -30.80 -6.87 -9.23
CA THR A 43 -29.36 -6.63 -9.03
C THR A 43 -28.51 -7.00 -10.25
N ALA A 44 -28.97 -7.89 -11.13
CA ALA A 44 -28.24 -8.21 -12.36
C ALA A 44 -27.99 -6.97 -13.23
N ASN A 45 -28.88 -5.97 -13.17
CA ASN A 45 -28.73 -4.71 -13.89
C ASN A 45 -27.57 -3.86 -13.37
N LEU A 46 -27.06 -4.11 -12.16
CA LEU A 46 -25.86 -3.43 -11.62
C LEU A 46 -24.55 -4.10 -12.04
N ILE A 47 -24.58 -5.28 -12.65
CA ILE A 47 -23.36 -5.97 -13.06
C ILE A 47 -22.62 -5.16 -14.12
N GLU A 48 -23.33 -4.66 -15.13
CA GLU A 48 -22.74 -3.84 -16.20
C GLU A 48 -22.01 -2.59 -15.65
N PRO A 49 -22.64 -1.70 -14.88
CA PRO A 49 -21.93 -0.55 -14.32
C PRO A 49 -20.81 -0.95 -13.35
N ALA A 50 -20.98 -2.04 -12.59
CA ALA A 50 -19.93 -2.55 -11.71
C ALA A 50 -18.69 -3.02 -12.47
N VAL A 51 -18.84 -3.60 -13.66
CA VAL A 51 -17.70 -3.99 -14.50
C VAL A 51 -16.91 -2.76 -14.94
N TYR A 52 -17.57 -1.69 -15.39
CA TYR A 52 -16.86 -0.45 -15.77
C TYR A 52 -16.07 0.14 -14.59
N LEU A 53 -16.68 0.23 -13.40
CA LEU A 53 -16.00 0.70 -12.19
C LEU A 53 -14.87 -0.24 -11.76
N GLY A 54 -15.08 -1.56 -11.84
CA GLY A 54 -14.08 -2.56 -11.52
C GLY A 54 -12.85 -2.46 -12.42
N VAL A 55 -13.05 -2.38 -13.74
CA VAL A 55 -11.95 -2.19 -14.70
C VAL A 55 -11.23 -0.86 -14.45
N GLY A 56 -11.98 0.23 -14.23
CA GLY A 56 -11.39 1.54 -13.91
C GLY A 56 -10.55 1.50 -12.63
N GLY A 57 -11.06 0.85 -11.57
CA GLY A 57 -10.35 0.64 -10.32
C GLY A 57 -9.08 -0.20 -10.48
N VAL A 58 -9.12 -1.26 -11.29
CA VAL A 58 -7.92 -2.07 -11.61
C VAL A 58 -6.89 -1.24 -12.35
N LEU A 59 -7.28 -0.47 -13.36
CA LEU A 59 -6.36 0.40 -14.10
C LEU A 59 -5.68 1.42 -13.17
N LEU A 60 -6.46 2.07 -12.31
CA LEU A 60 -5.93 3.01 -11.33
C LEU A 60 -5.03 2.34 -10.28
N GLY A 61 -5.43 1.16 -9.79
CA GLY A 61 -4.68 0.38 -8.82
C GLY A 61 -3.35 -0.09 -9.38
N LEU A 62 -3.32 -0.59 -10.61
CA LEU A 62 -2.09 -0.92 -11.33
C LEU A 62 -1.22 0.32 -11.47
N LEU A 63 -1.78 1.43 -11.97
CA LEU A 63 -1.03 2.67 -12.15
C LEU A 63 -0.42 3.18 -10.84
N GLY A 64 -1.16 3.12 -9.73
CA GLY A 64 -0.71 3.54 -8.40
C GLY A 64 0.32 2.59 -7.76
N THR A 65 0.27 1.29 -8.05
CA THR A 65 1.16 0.28 -7.43
C THR A 65 2.48 0.10 -8.16
N LEU A 66 2.59 0.50 -9.44
CA LEU A 66 3.84 0.42 -10.20
C LEU A 66 4.95 1.24 -9.51
N ARG A 67 5.91 0.59 -8.85
CA ARG A 67 7.00 1.24 -8.08
C ARG A 67 8.10 1.87 -8.93
N PHE A 68 8.23 1.45 -10.19
CA PHE A 68 9.39 1.79 -11.02
C PHE A 68 9.40 3.24 -11.52
N SER A 69 8.25 3.94 -11.58
CA SER A 69 8.19 5.34 -11.99
C SER A 69 6.91 6.04 -11.50
N PRO A 70 7.00 7.05 -10.61
CA PRO A 70 5.83 7.78 -10.09
C PRO A 70 5.18 8.72 -11.12
N LEU A 71 5.82 8.95 -12.27
CA LEU A 71 5.36 9.96 -13.25
C LEU A 71 3.96 9.65 -13.80
N GLY A 72 3.65 8.38 -14.03
CA GLY A 72 2.34 7.95 -14.54
C GLY A 72 1.19 8.28 -13.61
N PRO A 73 1.17 7.76 -12.37
CA PRO A 73 0.12 8.11 -11.40
C PRO A 73 0.10 9.59 -11.04
N MET A 74 1.23 10.30 -11.08
CA MET A 74 1.27 11.76 -10.86
C MET A 74 0.55 12.51 -11.98
N VAL A 75 0.85 12.19 -13.24
CA VAL A 75 0.20 12.80 -14.42
C VAL A 75 -1.28 12.45 -14.46
N ALA A 76 -1.63 11.19 -14.24
CA ALA A 76 -3.03 10.79 -14.21
C ALA A 76 -3.79 11.47 -13.07
N GLY A 77 -3.21 11.52 -11.87
CA GLY A 77 -3.79 12.23 -10.73
C GLY A 77 -4.00 13.71 -11.01
N ALA A 78 -3.02 14.37 -11.61
CA ALA A 78 -3.14 15.77 -12.04
C ALA A 78 -4.27 15.95 -13.05
N LEU A 79 -4.31 15.14 -14.12
CA LEU A 79 -5.34 15.20 -15.16
C LEU A 79 -6.75 14.99 -14.62
N LEU A 80 -6.92 14.12 -13.62
CA LEU A 80 -8.22 13.86 -13.01
C LEU A 80 -8.68 14.98 -12.06
N VAL A 81 -7.73 15.63 -11.38
CA VAL A 81 -8.01 16.74 -10.45
C VAL A 81 -8.25 18.07 -11.17
N THR A 82 -7.55 18.33 -12.28
CA THR A 82 -7.57 19.61 -12.99
C THR A 82 -8.98 20.09 -13.39
N PRO A 83 -9.87 19.25 -13.98
CA PRO A 83 -11.22 19.71 -14.34
C PRO A 83 -12.00 20.25 -13.14
N TYR A 84 -11.90 19.56 -11.99
CA TYR A 84 -12.61 19.98 -10.79
C TYR A 84 -12.03 21.27 -10.19
N ILE A 85 -10.70 21.40 -10.11
CA ILE A 85 -10.06 22.66 -9.67
C ILE A 85 -10.40 23.80 -10.61
N GLY A 86 -10.40 23.54 -11.92
CA GLY A 86 -10.76 24.52 -12.94
C GLY A 86 -12.17 25.08 -12.77
N MET A 87 -13.11 24.29 -12.24
CA MET A 87 -14.46 24.77 -11.93
C MET A 87 -14.49 25.89 -10.88
N PHE A 88 -13.49 26.01 -10.00
CA PHE A 88 -13.39 27.13 -9.05
C PHE A 88 -12.86 28.42 -9.67
N VAL A 89 -12.11 28.32 -10.78
CA VAL A 89 -11.48 29.46 -11.45
C VAL A 89 -12.34 29.96 -12.60
N ALA A 90 -12.82 29.05 -13.46
CA ALA A 90 -13.57 29.34 -14.66
C ALA A 90 -14.64 28.25 -14.91
N PRO A 91 -15.72 28.21 -14.11
CA PRO A 91 -16.71 27.14 -14.13
C PRO A 91 -17.36 26.93 -15.50
N PHE A 92 -17.77 28.01 -16.18
CA PHE A 92 -18.43 27.89 -17.47
C PHE A 92 -17.47 27.45 -18.58
N SER A 93 -16.26 28.01 -18.64
CA SER A 93 -15.25 27.64 -19.63
C SER A 93 -14.84 26.17 -19.51
N VAL A 94 -14.68 25.65 -18.29
CA VAL A 94 -14.34 24.25 -18.06
C VAL A 94 -15.52 23.34 -18.42
N ARG A 95 -16.73 23.71 -18.01
CA ARG A 95 -17.94 22.98 -18.32
C ARG A 95 -18.15 22.89 -19.84
N ASP A 96 -17.95 23.99 -20.57
CA ASP A 96 -18.13 24.07 -22.03
C ASP A 96 -17.04 23.32 -22.80
N ALA A 97 -15.83 23.24 -22.25
CA ALA A 97 -14.75 22.43 -22.83
C ALA A 97 -15.03 20.92 -22.75
N ILE A 98 -15.88 20.47 -21.81
CA ILE A 98 -16.24 19.05 -21.69
C ILE A 98 -17.38 18.75 -22.67
N PRO A 99 -17.16 17.85 -23.65
CA PRO A 99 -18.20 17.46 -24.60
C PRO A 99 -19.37 16.80 -23.87
N HIS A 100 -20.59 17.23 -24.19
CA HIS A 100 -21.83 16.80 -23.54
C HIS A 100 -22.73 15.95 -24.45
N GLU A 101 -22.47 15.93 -25.76
CA GLU A 101 -23.28 15.20 -26.75
C GLU A 101 -22.68 13.85 -27.16
N TRP A 102 -21.57 13.45 -26.55
CA TRP A 102 -20.93 12.19 -26.90
C TRP A 102 -21.80 11.00 -26.52
N LYS A 103 -21.80 9.99 -27.39
CA LYS A 103 -22.53 8.74 -27.19
C LYS A 103 -21.58 7.57 -27.27
N VAL A 104 -21.79 6.59 -26.42
CA VAL A 104 -21.06 5.32 -26.42
C VAL A 104 -22.12 4.22 -26.53
N PHE A 105 -22.00 3.34 -27.53
CA PHE A 105 -23.00 2.31 -27.85
C PHE A 105 -24.44 2.82 -28.04
N GLY A 106 -24.60 4.09 -28.42
CA GLY A 106 -25.91 4.72 -28.62
C GLY A 106 -26.46 5.43 -27.38
N ASP A 107 -25.90 5.18 -26.20
CA ASP A 107 -26.25 5.83 -24.95
C ASP A 107 -25.48 7.15 -24.77
N PRO A 108 -26.11 8.20 -24.21
CA PRO A 108 -25.41 9.44 -23.91
C PRO A 108 -24.35 9.17 -22.85
N LEU A 109 -23.15 9.75 -23.05
CA LEU A 109 -22.00 9.67 -22.15
C LEU A 109 -21.87 11.00 -21.39
N PRO A 110 -22.48 11.14 -20.19
CA PRO A 110 -22.46 12.39 -19.44
C PRO A 110 -21.11 12.61 -18.74
N LEU A 111 -20.05 12.91 -19.51
CA LEU A 111 -18.68 13.11 -19.00
C LEU A 111 -18.55 14.18 -17.90
N ARG A 112 -19.54 15.07 -17.79
CA ARG A 112 -19.61 16.10 -16.74
C ARG A 112 -19.95 15.51 -15.38
N LEU A 113 -20.68 14.38 -15.33
CA LEU A 113 -21.19 13.79 -14.10
C LEU A 113 -20.07 13.52 -13.06
N PRO A 114 -18.94 12.87 -13.41
CA PRO A 114 -17.88 12.59 -12.43
C PRO A 114 -17.07 13.83 -12.01
N VAL A 115 -17.14 14.91 -12.79
CA VAL A 115 -16.56 16.21 -12.42
C VAL A 115 -17.50 16.90 -11.43
N GLU A 116 -18.78 17.01 -11.76
CA GLU A 116 -19.78 17.73 -10.95
C GLU A 116 -19.97 17.10 -9.56
N ASN A 117 -19.93 15.77 -9.46
CA ASN A 117 -20.03 15.06 -8.19
C ASN A 117 -18.69 14.97 -7.42
N GLY A 118 -17.58 15.46 -8.00
CA GLY A 118 -16.25 15.47 -7.38
C GLY A 118 -15.54 14.11 -7.33
N THR A 119 -16.06 13.06 -7.95
CA THR A 119 -15.42 11.73 -7.88
C THR A 119 -14.07 11.67 -8.60
N LEU A 120 -13.91 12.35 -9.74
CA LEU A 120 -12.60 12.44 -10.41
C LEU A 120 -11.58 13.16 -9.53
N PHE A 121 -12.01 14.19 -8.81
CA PHE A 121 -11.15 14.90 -7.87
C PHE A 121 -10.66 13.97 -6.77
N LEU A 122 -11.55 13.18 -6.15
CA LEU A 122 -11.18 12.22 -5.11
C LEU A 122 -10.23 11.14 -5.63
N LEU A 123 -10.53 10.53 -6.79
CA LEU A 123 -9.68 9.52 -7.41
C LEU A 123 -8.30 10.10 -7.75
N GLY A 124 -8.26 11.28 -8.36
CA GLY A 124 -7.02 11.94 -8.71
C GLY A 124 -6.19 12.34 -7.48
N LEU A 125 -6.83 12.81 -6.42
CA LEU A 125 -6.15 13.11 -5.15
C LEU A 125 -5.58 11.85 -4.50
N LEU A 126 -6.30 10.73 -4.54
CA LEU A 126 -5.81 9.43 -4.06
C LEU A 126 -4.57 8.97 -4.84
N LEU A 127 -4.55 9.14 -6.18
CA LEU A 127 -3.38 8.86 -7.01
C LEU A 127 -2.19 9.75 -6.64
N LEU A 128 -2.42 11.06 -6.47
CA LEU A 128 -1.37 11.98 -6.04
C LEU A 128 -0.84 11.59 -4.65
N MET A 129 -1.71 11.31 -3.70
CA MET A 129 -1.32 10.85 -2.35
C MET A 129 -0.50 9.55 -2.41
N ALA A 130 -0.88 8.61 -3.28
CA ALA A 130 -0.13 7.37 -3.51
C ALA A 130 1.28 7.64 -4.06
N THR A 131 1.46 8.67 -4.90
CA THR A 131 2.79 9.04 -5.40
C THR A 131 3.72 9.63 -4.35
N PHE A 132 3.19 10.44 -3.42
CA PHE A 132 3.95 11.08 -2.35
C PHE A 132 4.09 10.23 -1.09
N SER A 133 3.44 9.06 -1.01
CA SER A 133 3.52 8.17 0.15
C SER A 133 4.94 7.61 0.35
N GLN A 134 5.58 8.01 1.45
CA GLN A 134 6.92 7.57 1.88
C GLN A 134 7.04 6.05 1.99
N GLN A 135 5.95 5.32 2.25
CA GLN A 135 5.93 3.87 2.36
C GLN A 135 6.30 3.16 1.05
N ARG A 136 6.10 3.82 -0.10
CA ARG A 136 6.50 3.30 -1.42
C ARG A 136 8.02 3.26 -1.62
N TRP A 137 8.74 4.13 -0.92
CA TRP A 137 10.19 4.32 -1.05
C TRP A 137 10.99 3.66 0.08
N ARG A 138 10.31 3.20 1.14
CA ARG A 138 10.96 2.44 2.20
C ARG A 138 11.45 1.10 1.67
N GLN A 139 12.76 0.88 1.75
CA GLN A 139 13.36 -0.42 1.49
C GLN A 139 12.69 -1.46 2.39
N TRP A 140 12.20 -2.52 1.77
CA TRP A 140 11.82 -3.71 2.52
C TRP A 140 13.07 -4.27 3.20
N PRO A 141 12.99 -4.74 4.45
CA PRO A 141 14.10 -5.42 5.10
C PRO A 141 14.58 -6.54 4.17
N SER A 142 15.81 -6.42 3.69
CA SER A 142 16.41 -7.47 2.89
C SER A 142 16.43 -8.72 3.77
N PRO A 143 15.88 -9.87 3.35
CA PRO A 143 16.12 -11.11 4.06
C PRO A 143 17.64 -11.27 4.14
N ALA A 144 18.16 -11.44 5.36
CA ALA A 144 19.58 -11.64 5.59
C ALA A 144 20.03 -12.78 4.67
N THR A 145 20.81 -12.44 3.65
CA THR A 145 21.45 -13.44 2.81
C THR A 145 22.32 -14.27 3.74
N GLU A 146 21.93 -15.52 3.94
CA GLU A 146 22.76 -16.54 4.59
C GLU A 146 24.15 -16.48 3.95
N PRO A 147 25.24 -16.34 4.72
CA PRO A 147 26.57 -16.13 4.14
C PRO A 147 26.89 -17.23 3.16
N ALA A 148 27.12 -16.86 1.89
CA ALA A 148 27.59 -17.78 0.88
C ALA A 148 28.84 -18.49 1.39
N ALA A 149 28.80 -19.82 1.46
CA ALA A 149 29.96 -20.65 1.75
C ALA A 149 31.09 -20.27 0.79
N ALA A 150 32.19 -19.75 1.34
CA ALA A 150 33.37 -19.38 0.57
C ALA A 150 33.98 -20.62 -0.11
N PRO A 151 34.55 -20.49 -1.32
CA PRO A 151 35.11 -21.60 -2.07
C PRO A 151 36.32 -22.19 -1.33
N THR A 152 36.30 -23.51 -1.15
CA THR A 152 37.41 -24.29 -0.59
C THR A 152 38.62 -24.21 -1.52
N PRO A 153 39.79 -23.69 -1.11
CA PRO A 153 41.01 -23.88 -1.88
C PRO A 153 41.52 -25.30 -1.66
N ALA A 154 41.86 -25.98 -2.74
CA ALA A 154 42.52 -27.29 -2.71
C ALA A 154 43.85 -27.20 -1.95
N SER A 155 44.00 -28.05 -0.93
CA SER A 155 45.27 -28.32 -0.26
C SER A 155 46.20 -29.09 -1.18
N ASP A 156 47.37 -28.55 -1.47
CA ASP A 156 48.53 -29.32 -1.89
C ASP A 156 49.80 -28.86 -1.14
N GLY A 157 50.20 -29.69 -0.18
CA GLY A 157 51.59 -30.06 0.11
C GLY A 157 52.58 -29.05 0.73
N GLY A 158 52.81 -29.13 2.05
CA GLY A 158 54.07 -28.70 2.68
C GLY A 158 54.00 -28.51 4.20
N PRO A 159 54.95 -29.03 5.02
CA PRO A 159 54.78 -29.14 6.46
C PRO A 159 55.06 -27.84 7.23
N ARG A 160 54.16 -27.64 8.20
CA ARG A 160 54.11 -26.76 9.37
C ARG A 160 55.49 -26.34 9.94
N ASN A 161 55.71 -25.02 10.05
CA ASN A 161 56.56 -24.43 11.08
C ASN A 161 55.82 -23.22 11.66
N ASP A 162 55.66 -23.26 12.98
CA ASP A 162 54.99 -22.28 13.81
C ASP A 162 55.83 -21.01 13.90
N ASP A 163 55.33 -19.90 13.36
CA ASP A 163 55.76 -18.54 13.72
C ASP A 163 54.51 -17.67 13.92
N PHE A 164 53.95 -17.74 15.13
CA PHE A 164 52.98 -16.76 15.60
C PHE A 164 53.72 -15.47 15.94
N THR A 165 53.77 -14.52 15.00
CA THR A 165 54.21 -13.16 15.30
C THR A 165 53.10 -12.39 16.02
N LEU A 166 53.41 -11.94 17.23
CA LEU A 166 52.54 -11.32 18.23
C LEU A 166 52.12 -9.87 17.88
N THR A 167 51.80 -9.58 16.61
CA THR A 167 51.56 -8.20 16.12
C THR A 167 50.28 -7.98 15.31
N ASP A 168 49.39 -8.98 15.17
CA ASP A 168 48.17 -8.87 14.34
C ASP A 168 46.83 -8.91 15.13
N TRP A 169 46.67 -8.11 16.19
CA TRP A 169 45.37 -7.87 16.86
C TRP A 169 45.06 -6.35 17.02
N PRO A 170 43.79 -5.84 16.95
CA PRO A 170 43.43 -4.74 16.04
C PRO A 170 42.98 -3.36 16.65
N ALA A 171 42.90 -2.35 15.74
CA ALA A 171 42.04 -1.13 15.61
C ALA A 171 42.24 0.12 16.54
N PRO A 172 41.95 1.39 16.11
CA PRO A 172 40.59 1.89 15.80
C PRO A 172 40.41 2.93 14.64
N ALA A 173 39.14 3.22 14.35
CA ALA A 173 38.51 3.88 13.19
C ALA A 173 38.63 5.42 13.05
N PRO A 174 38.18 6.00 11.92
CA PRO A 174 37.52 7.30 11.89
C PRO A 174 35.99 7.14 11.95
N ALA A 175 35.38 7.81 12.94
CA ALA A 175 33.94 7.91 13.14
C ALA A 175 33.26 8.87 12.14
N GLU A 176 32.11 8.47 11.59
CA GLU A 176 31.14 9.36 10.92
C GLU A 176 29.81 8.59 10.76
N ARG A 177 28.60 9.07 11.09
CA ARG A 177 28.07 10.19 11.90
C ARG A 177 26.63 9.76 12.27
N ASP A 178 26.17 10.17 13.45
CA ASP A 178 24.81 10.01 13.97
C ASP A 178 24.31 8.60 14.30
N THR A 179 24.93 8.00 15.31
CA THR A 179 24.13 7.22 16.27
C THR A 179 24.68 7.50 17.65
N ALA A 180 23.93 8.27 18.44
CA ALA A 180 24.12 8.25 19.89
C ALA A 180 23.91 6.79 20.35
N PRO A 181 24.83 6.19 21.12
CA PRO A 181 24.59 4.86 21.64
C PRO A 181 23.39 4.92 22.58
N LEU A 182 22.42 4.00 22.40
CA LEU A 182 21.31 3.79 23.32
C LEU A 182 21.89 3.43 24.70
N THR A 183 21.93 4.39 25.61
CA THR A 183 22.13 4.14 27.04
C THR A 183 20.92 3.36 27.54
N LEU A 184 21.02 2.04 27.54
CA LEU A 184 20.16 1.22 28.39
C LEU A 184 20.48 1.68 29.82
N GLY A 185 19.53 2.38 30.45
CA GLY A 185 19.68 2.98 31.78
C GLY A 185 19.81 1.93 32.87
N TYR A 186 21.00 1.36 33.00
CA TYR A 186 21.41 0.59 34.15
C TYR A 186 22.49 1.40 34.89
N PRO A 187 22.20 1.92 36.09
CA PRO A 187 23.26 2.46 36.94
C PRO A 187 24.27 1.33 37.19
N GLY A 188 25.52 1.58 36.80
CA GLY A 188 26.63 0.65 36.98
C GLY A 188 26.88 0.35 38.46
N ASP A 189 27.30 -0.89 38.68
CA ASP A 189 27.58 -1.52 39.97
C ASP A 189 28.46 -0.68 40.89
N SER A 190 27.96 -0.50 42.12
CA SER A 190 28.80 -0.22 43.28
C SER A 190 28.34 -1.06 44.47
N THR A 191 29.24 -1.94 44.90
CA THR A 191 29.35 -2.61 46.20
C THR A 191 28.56 -3.90 46.48
N ALA A 192 29.34 -4.86 46.97
CA ALA A 192 28.99 -6.19 47.46
C ALA A 192 27.86 -6.22 48.49
N THR A 193 27.04 -7.28 48.48
CA THR A 193 27.00 -8.37 49.47
C THR A 193 25.73 -9.23 49.24
N GLU A 194 25.84 -10.53 49.56
CA GLU A 194 24.76 -11.48 49.91
C GLU A 194 24.25 -12.44 48.81
N PRO A 195 24.46 -13.77 48.95
CA PRO A 195 23.91 -14.74 48.01
C PRO A 195 22.41 -14.97 48.30
N LEU A 196 21.55 -14.49 47.41
CA LEU A 196 20.11 -14.74 47.44
C LEU A 196 19.77 -16.20 47.07
N PRO A 197 18.70 -16.77 47.67
CA PRO A 197 18.47 -18.22 47.72
C PRO A 197 18.12 -18.85 46.37
N ARG A 198 18.59 -20.08 46.17
CA ARG A 198 18.25 -20.97 45.03
C ARG A 198 16.74 -20.95 44.76
N ARG A 199 16.34 -20.48 43.57
CA ARG A 199 14.99 -20.66 43.04
C ARG A 199 14.70 -22.16 42.88
N VAL A 200 13.80 -22.67 43.71
CA VAL A 200 13.02 -23.88 43.46
C VAL A 200 11.73 -23.41 42.78
N GLY A 201 11.31 -24.08 41.70
CA GLY A 201 10.00 -23.87 41.08
C GLY A 201 10.05 -22.95 39.86
N GLY A 202 10.14 -23.56 38.68
CA GLY A 202 9.86 -22.89 37.42
C GLY A 202 8.35 -22.78 37.24
N GLU A 203 7.85 -21.54 37.24
CA GLU A 203 6.52 -21.21 36.72
C GLU A 203 6.61 -19.76 36.21
N SER A 204 6.90 -19.64 34.92
CA SER A 204 6.76 -18.36 34.23
C SER A 204 5.26 -18.07 34.06
N PRO A 205 4.81 -16.81 34.15
CA PRO A 205 3.40 -16.44 33.92
C PRO A 205 2.90 -16.76 32.50
N TRP A 206 3.79 -17.20 31.61
CA TRP A 206 3.55 -17.35 30.17
C TRP A 206 3.51 -18.82 29.71
N SER A 207 3.62 -19.79 30.62
CA SER A 207 3.66 -21.22 30.28
C SER A 207 2.38 -22.01 30.60
N ALA A 208 1.24 -21.34 30.82
CA ALA A 208 -0.04 -22.04 31.02
C ALA A 208 -0.85 -22.14 29.70
N PRO A 209 -1.16 -23.34 29.20
CA PRO A 209 -2.06 -23.51 28.05
C PRO A 209 -3.52 -23.17 28.42
N PRO A 210 -4.37 -22.79 27.44
CA PRO A 210 -5.71 -22.29 27.71
C PRO A 210 -6.60 -23.36 28.34
N ARG A 211 -7.12 -23.07 29.54
CA ARG A 211 -8.17 -23.88 30.18
C ARG A 211 -9.46 -23.69 29.39
N GLY A 212 -9.99 -24.80 28.85
CA GLY A 212 -11.27 -24.82 28.13
C GLY A 212 -12.41 -24.32 29.01
N GLN A 213 -13.28 -23.48 28.43
CA GLN A 213 -14.53 -23.09 29.06
C GLN A 213 -15.48 -24.30 29.12
N PRO A 214 -16.14 -24.59 30.25
CA PRO A 214 -17.23 -25.55 30.29
C PRO A 214 -18.48 -24.96 29.62
N ARG A 215 -19.05 -25.76 28.72
CA ARG A 215 -20.33 -25.58 28.02
C ARG A 215 -21.48 -25.53 29.04
N PRO A 216 -22.37 -24.52 29.01
CA PRO A 216 -23.63 -24.59 29.77
C PRO A 216 -24.58 -25.57 29.08
N GLU A 217 -25.02 -26.59 29.84
CA GLU A 217 -26.00 -27.57 29.43
C GLU A 217 -27.43 -27.00 29.52
N ASP A 218 -28.28 -27.40 28.57
CA ASP A 218 -29.72 -27.15 28.56
C ASP A 218 -30.38 -27.65 29.84
N THR A 219 -31.28 -26.86 30.42
CA THR A 219 -32.33 -27.37 31.30
C THR A 219 -33.63 -26.62 31.02
N THR A 220 -34.45 -27.25 30.20
CA THR A 220 -35.91 -27.14 30.16
C THR A 220 -36.53 -27.40 31.53
N GLU A 221 -37.34 -26.47 32.03
CA GLU A 221 -38.61 -26.70 32.77
C GLU A 221 -39.10 -25.38 33.38
N ILE A 222 -40.17 -24.77 32.83
CA ILE A 222 -41.22 -24.11 33.63
C ILE A 222 -42.56 -24.33 32.92
N ARG A 223 -43.49 -24.88 33.69
CA ARG A 223 -44.90 -25.13 33.42
C ARG A 223 -45.75 -23.95 33.89
#